data_AF-N1UZ97-F1
#
_entry.id   AF-N1UZ97-F1
#
_cell.length_a   1.000
_cell.length_b   1.000
_cell.length_c   1.000
_cell.angle_alpha   90.00
_cell.angle_beta   90.00
_cell.angle_gamma   90.00
#
_symmetry.space_group_name_H-M   'P 1'
#
loop_
_entity.id
_entity.type
_entity.pdbx_description
1 polymer ?
#
loop_
_entity_poly.entity_id
_entity_poly.type
_entity_poly.pdbx_seq_one_letter_code
_entity_poly.pdbx_strand_id
1 'polypeptide(L)' 'MKSKPWSKLQSRLYNLIDENLNFQIHCIVYPMHSERGSTGLPRYWITLDKNIIWDYPKQFIDKN' A
#
# COMPACT_ATOMS: atom_id res chain seq x y z
N MET A 1 20.50 4.76 -2.73
CA MET A 1 19.19 4.58 -3.41
C MET A 1 18.13 4.35 -2.35
N LYS A 2 17.05 5.14 -2.30
CA LYS A 2 15.91 4.83 -1.41
C LYS A 2 15.24 3.54 -1.91
N SER A 3 15.17 2.52 -1.07
CA SER A 3 14.38 1.32 -1.37
C SER A 3 12.93 1.74 -1.55
N LYS A 4 12.33 1.49 -2.72
CA LYS A 4 10.88 1.58 -2.90
C LYS A 4 10.28 0.33 -2.25
N PRO A 5 9.52 0.46 -1.15
CA PRO A 5 8.84 -0.69 -0.57
C PRO A 5 8.01 -1.37 -1.66
N TRP A 6 7.97 -2.70 -1.65
CA TRP A 6 7.10 -3.51 -2.51
C TRP A 6 7.41 -3.48 -4.01
N SER A 7 8.46 -2.81 -4.49
CA SER A 7 8.75 -2.73 -5.93
C SER A 7 8.88 -4.09 -6.64
N LYS A 8 9.53 -5.06 -5.99
CA LYS A 8 9.67 -6.43 -6.51
C LYS A 8 8.34 -7.20 -6.50
N LEU A 9 7.52 -7.00 -5.47
CA LEU A 9 6.20 -7.61 -5.36
C LEU A 9 5.24 -7.02 -6.39
N GLN A 10 5.25 -5.69 -6.52
CA GLN A 10 4.47 -4.94 -7.51
C GLN A 10 4.78 -5.39 -8.93
N SER A 11 6.05 -5.47 -9.31
CA SER A 11 6.45 -5.96 -10.63
C SER A 11 5.97 -7.38 -10.89
N ARG A 12 6.09 -8.28 -9.91
CA ARG A 12 5.63 -9.67 -10.06
C ARG A 12 4.12 -9.76 -10.19
N LEU A 13 3.37 -9.01 -9.41
CA LEU A 13 1.90 -9.00 -9.47
C LEU A 13 1.41 -8.43 -10.80
N TYR A 14 2.01 -7.32 -11.26
CA TYR A 14 1.63 -6.72 -12.55
C TYR A 14 1.92 -7.65 -13.74
N ASN A 15 2.94 -8.51 -13.67
CA ASN A 15 3.21 -9.50 -14.70
C ASN A 15 2.25 -10.71 -14.67
N LEU A 16 1.56 -10.94 -13.55
CA LEU A 16 0.65 -12.08 -13.38
C LEU A 16 -0.80 -11.73 -13.66
N ILE A 17 -1.16 -10.45 -13.57
CA ILE A 17 -2.52 -9.96 -13.69
C ILE A 17 -2.84 -9.62 -15.15
N ASP A 18 -4.07 -9.89 -15.55
CA ASP A 18 -4.59 -9.54 -16.87
C ASP A 18 -4.45 -8.02 -17.13
N GLU A 19 -3.89 -7.66 -18.27
CA GLU A 19 -3.63 -6.27 -18.66
C GLU A 19 -4.91 -5.42 -18.83
N ASN A 20 -6.06 -6.07 -19.02
CA ASN A 20 -7.37 -5.40 -19.13
C ASN A 20 -7.95 -5.04 -17.76
N LEU A 21 -7.40 -5.56 -16.67
CA LEU A 21 -7.81 -5.21 -15.32
C LEU A 21 -7.04 -3.97 -14.85
N ASN A 22 -7.76 -2.94 -14.40
CA ASN A 22 -7.14 -1.76 -13.81
C ASN A 22 -6.74 -2.04 -12.34
N PHE A 23 -5.81 -2.98 -12.19
CA PHE A 23 -5.22 -3.36 -10.91
C PHE A 23 -4.08 -2.40 -10.55
N GLN A 24 -4.13 -1.81 -9.36
CA GLN A 24 -3.09 -0.88 -8.90
C GLN A 24 -2.73 -1.14 -7.45
N ILE A 25 -1.42 -1.14 -7.16
CA ILE A 25 -0.89 -1.19 -5.80
C ILE A 25 -0.46 0.21 -5.39
N HIS A 26 -0.92 0.63 -4.22
CA HIS A 26 -0.64 1.94 -3.65
C HIS A 26 0.12 1.80 -2.33
N CYS A 27 1.08 2.70 -2.12
CA CYS A 27 1.87 2.79 -0.90
C CYS A 27 2.09 4.27 -0.58
N ILE A 28 1.63 4.71 0.58
CA ILE A 28 1.90 6.06 1.10
C ILE A 28 2.44 5.95 2.51
N VAL A 29 3.39 6.81 2.86
CA VAL A 29 3.89 6.95 4.22
C VAL A 29 3.45 8.29 4.75
N TYR A 30 2.55 8.30 5.72
CA TYR A 30 2.12 9.51 6.40
C TYR A 30 3.18 9.86 7.45
N PRO A 31 3.82 11.05 7.37
CA PRO A 31 4.78 11.44 8.39
C PRO A 31 4.05 11.74 9.70
N MET A 32 4.46 11.11 10.81
CA MET A 32 4.13 11.65 12.13
C MET A 32 5.21 12.62 12.56
N HIS A 33 4.83 13.87 12.74
CA HIS A 33 5.67 14.89 13.37
C HIS A 33 5.33 14.95 14.86
N SER A 34 5.99 14.11 15.67
CA SER A 34 5.86 14.16 17.12
C SER A 34 7.10 14.81 17.73
N GLU A 35 6.96 15.44 18.91
CA GLU A 35 8.08 16.08 19.61
C GLU A 35 9.20 15.09 19.98
N ARG A 36 8.90 13.78 20.05
CA ARG A 36 9.85 12.73 20.45
C ARG A 36 10.21 11.74 19.33
N GLY A 37 9.79 11.98 18.09
CA GLY A 37 10.07 11.06 16.98
C GLY A 37 9.45 11.44 15.64
N SER A 38 10.06 10.91 14.58
CA SER A 38 9.69 11.13 13.17
C SER A 38 9.28 9.82 12.47
N THR A 39 8.48 8.99 13.14
CA THR A 39 8.03 7.71 12.57
C THR A 39 7.00 7.94 11.46
N GLY A 40 7.23 7.34 10.29
CA GLY A 40 6.24 7.30 9.24
C GLY A 40 5.23 6.18 9.48
N LEU A 41 3.93 6.49 9.36
CA LEU A 41 2.87 5.47 9.31
C LEU A 41 2.60 5.09 7.86
N PRO A 42 3.00 3.88 7.42
CA PRO A 42 2.68 3.43 6.08
C PRO A 42 1.23 2.95 5.99
N ARG A 43 0.55 3.32 4.90
CA ARG A 43 -0.69 2.69 4.45
C ARG A 43 -0.44 2.04 3.09
N TYR A 44 -0.90 0.81 2.97
CA TYR A 44 -0.80 0.01 1.75
C TYR A 44 -2.21 -0.40 1.34
N TRP A 45 -2.58 -0.20 0.09
CA TRP A 45 -3.86 -0.67 -0.41
C TRP A 45 -3.79 -1.06 -1.88
N ILE A 46 -4.72 -1.90 -2.29
CA ILE A 46 -4.83 -2.41 -3.65
C ILE A 46 -6.21 -2.03 -4.18
N THR A 47 -6.24 -1.45 -5.37
CA THR A 47 -7.48 -1.17 -6.09
C THR A 47 -7.61 -2.09 -7.30
N LEU A 48 -8.84 -2.54 -7.55
CA LEU A 48 -9.26 -3.06 -8.84
C LEU A 48 -10.32 -2.11 -9.38
N ASP A 49 -10.03 -1.51 -10.52
CA ASP A 49 -10.78 -0.39 -11.10
C ASP A 49 -10.83 0.81 -10.16
N LYS A 50 -11.95 0.95 -9.43
CA LYS A 50 -12.19 2.03 -8.46
C LYS A 50 -12.48 1.49 -7.05
N ASN A 51 -12.44 0.17 -6.88
CA ASN A 51 -12.78 -0.49 -5.64
C ASN A 51 -11.50 -0.88 -4.88
N ILE A 52 -11.43 -0.53 -3.61
CA ILE A 52 -10.37 -1.01 -2.72
C ILE A 52 -10.70 -2.46 -2.35
N ILE A 53 -9.91 -3.40 -2.85
CA ILE A 53 -10.09 -4.84 -2.58
C ILE A 53 -9.24 -5.32 -1.39
N TRP A 54 -8.21 -4.56 -1.03
CA TRP A 54 -7.36 -4.82 0.13
C TRP A 54 -6.78 -3.51 0.67
N ASP A 55 -6.76 -3.33 2.00
CA ASP A 55 -6.31 -2.11 2.67
C ASP A 55 -5.75 -2.41 4.07
N TYR A 56 -4.45 -2.14 4.23
CA TYR A 56 -3.75 -2.16 5.50
C TYR A 56 -3.34 -0.72 5.91
N PRO A 57 -3.60 -0.30 7.16
CA PRO A 57 -4.06 -1.13 8.27
C PRO A 57 -5.59 -1.27 8.36
N LYS A 58 -6.38 -0.56 7.57
CA LYS A 58 -7.84 -0.38 7.76
C LYS A 58 -8.62 -1.68 8.04
N GLN A 59 -8.31 -2.77 7.34
CA GLN A 59 -9.01 -4.05 7.50
C GLN A 59 -8.51 -4.91 8.68
N PHE A 60 -7.40 -4.53 9.31
CA PHE A 60 -6.69 -5.30 10.32
C PHE A 60 -6.59 -4.54 11.66
N ILE A 61 -7.45 -3.55 11.86
CA ILE A 61 -7.58 -2.87 13.15
C ILE A 61 -8.56 -3.69 13.99
N ASP A 62 -8.10 -4.16 15.16
CA ASP A 62 -8.96 -4.81 16.14
C ASP A 62 -10.07 -3.85 16.58
N LYS A 63 -11.32 -4.26 16.39
CA LYS A 63 -12.49 -3.55 16.90
C LYS A 63 -12.77 -4.09 18.29
N ASN A 64 -12.13 -3.51 19.30
CA ASN A 64 -12.55 -3.69 20.68
C ASN A 64 -13.94 -3.08 20.93
#